data_AF-A0A2H0P509-F1
#
_entry.id   AF-A0A2H0P509-F1
#
_cell.length_a   1.000
_cell.length_b   1.000
_cell.length_c   1.000
_cell.angle_alpha   90.00
_cell.angle_beta   90.00
_cell.angle_gamma   90.00
#
_symmetry.space_group_name_H-M   'P 1'
#
loop_
_entity.id
_entity.type
_entity.pdbx_description
1 polymer ?
#
loop_
_entity_poly.entity_id
_entity_poly.type
_entity_poly.pdbx_seq_one_letter_code
_entity_poly.pdbx_strand_id
1 'polypeptide(L)'
;MARKPRIEFPGALYHVIARGNNRQKIFTCEKDYEHFLFRLQQAKKRFKLILYAYALMPNHFHLLIETGEIPLSKIMQSLQLNYTQYFNRKNKRVGHLFQGRYKAILCQKESYLKELVRYIILNPIRAGLARRLTEWPWSSYLETIDLKDAEIVSTNDVLGLFGSRHKAAVFSFQKFINDGKREGHKKEYYTLKDQRILGEEEFAEDIIKNSENDFEYRKISFREVVDIVAKQTGIAYSQILSTTNERNGVKGRCMVAYICRNIAGFKAKEVGRQFRRSQSSISKLIHRAEKDIMNDGPQKQVLATIEDDIKKHYRPCIVRQLDEK
;
A
#
# COMPACT_ATOMS: atom_id res chain seq x y z
N MET A 1 9.61 -22.48 -11.21
CA MET A 1 10.73 -21.75 -10.57
C MET A 1 10.21 -20.92 -9.41
N ALA A 2 10.83 -21.06 -8.23
CA ALA A 2 10.61 -20.15 -7.11
C ALA A 2 11.06 -18.74 -7.53
N ARG A 3 10.18 -17.75 -7.41
CA ARG A 3 10.53 -16.35 -7.70
C ARG A 3 11.19 -15.76 -6.48
N LYS A 4 12.28 -15.01 -6.69
CA LYS A 4 12.96 -14.27 -5.62
C LYS A 4 11.96 -13.41 -4.82
N PRO A 5 12.11 -13.31 -3.48
CA PRO A 5 11.31 -12.43 -2.64
C PRO A 5 11.33 -10.97 -3.13
N ARG A 6 10.31 -10.20 -2.73
CA ARG A 6 10.31 -8.75 -2.97
C ARG A 6 11.15 -8.08 -1.89
N ILE A 7 11.92 -7.10 -2.29
CA ILE A 7 12.66 -6.23 -1.38
C ILE A 7 11.63 -5.25 -0.81
N GLU A 8 11.40 -5.29 0.51
CA GLU A 8 10.42 -4.48 1.23
C GLU A 8 11.09 -3.88 2.48
N PHE A 9 11.05 -2.55 2.61
CA PHE A 9 11.52 -1.79 3.78
C PHE A 9 10.68 -0.50 3.95
N PRO A 10 10.54 0.05 5.17
CA PRO A 10 9.84 1.33 5.36
C PRO A 10 10.54 2.47 4.63
N GLY A 11 9.78 3.36 3.99
CA GLY A 11 10.29 4.44 3.14
C GLY A 11 10.64 4.01 1.72
N ALA A 12 10.50 2.73 1.36
CA ALA A 12 10.80 2.27 0.01
C ALA A 12 9.82 2.85 -1.03
N LEU A 13 10.38 3.42 -2.10
CA LEU A 13 9.65 3.92 -3.25
C LEU A 13 9.51 2.84 -4.33
N TYR A 14 8.30 2.63 -4.82
CA TYR A 14 8.00 1.66 -5.85
C TYR A 14 7.23 2.23 -7.02
N HIS A 15 7.69 1.91 -8.24
CA HIS A 15 6.85 1.94 -9.43
C HIS A 15 6.08 0.63 -9.56
N VAL A 16 4.78 0.70 -9.34
CA VAL A 16 3.87 -0.44 -9.35
C VAL A 16 3.10 -0.49 -10.66
N ILE A 17 3.05 -1.66 -11.28
CA ILE A 17 2.28 -1.90 -12.51
C ILE A 17 1.45 -3.16 -12.34
N ALA A 18 0.15 -3.08 -12.61
CA ALA A 18 -0.69 -4.28 -12.69
C ALA A 18 -1.60 -4.23 -13.93
N ARG A 19 -1.70 -5.38 -14.60
CA ARG A 19 -2.38 -5.51 -15.90
C ARG A 19 -3.44 -6.60 -15.84
N GLY A 20 -4.53 -6.39 -16.59
CA GLY A 20 -5.60 -7.35 -16.78
C GLY A 20 -5.11 -8.66 -17.38
N ASN A 21 -5.69 -9.77 -16.93
CA ASN A 21 -5.44 -11.08 -17.50
C ASN A 21 -5.75 -11.07 -19.00
N ASN A 22 -4.90 -11.71 -19.82
CA ASN A 22 -4.98 -11.64 -21.28
C ASN A 22 -5.05 -10.20 -21.84
N ARG A 23 -4.45 -9.22 -21.14
CA ARG A 23 -4.50 -7.79 -21.48
C ARG A 23 -5.93 -7.23 -21.59
N GLN A 24 -6.90 -7.89 -20.98
CA GLN A 24 -8.30 -7.46 -20.98
C GLN A 24 -8.44 -6.08 -20.31
N LYS A 25 -9.48 -5.34 -20.69
CA LYS A 25 -9.86 -4.12 -19.98
C LYS A 25 -10.22 -4.47 -18.53
N ILE A 26 -9.57 -3.80 -17.60
CA ILE A 26 -9.88 -3.82 -16.17
C ILE A 26 -10.73 -2.63 -15.76
N PHE A 27 -10.80 -1.59 -16.60
CA PHE A 27 -11.75 -0.49 -16.49
C PHE A 27 -12.58 -0.44 -17.77
N THR A 28 -13.89 -0.65 -17.63
CA THR A 28 -14.84 -0.76 -18.76
C THR A 28 -15.75 0.45 -18.89
N CYS A 29 -15.95 1.19 -17.79
CA CYS A 29 -16.62 2.49 -17.79
C CYS A 29 -16.05 3.39 -16.69
N GLU A 30 -16.48 4.65 -16.64
CA GLU A 30 -16.01 5.66 -15.69
C GLU A 30 -16.15 5.22 -14.22
N LYS A 31 -17.28 4.58 -13.87
CA LYS A 31 -17.53 4.04 -12.52
C LYS A 31 -16.45 3.06 -12.04
N ASP A 32 -15.79 2.35 -12.96
CA ASP A 32 -14.71 1.43 -12.60
C ASP A 32 -13.47 2.21 -12.12
N TYR A 33 -13.13 3.29 -12.83
CA TYR A 33 -12.02 4.16 -12.45
C TYR A 33 -12.30 4.88 -11.12
N GLU A 34 -13.50 5.42 -10.96
CA GLU A 34 -13.94 6.06 -9.71
C GLU A 34 -13.87 5.09 -8.53
N HIS A 35 -14.38 3.86 -8.70
CA HIS A 35 -14.33 2.85 -7.65
C HIS A 35 -12.89 2.48 -7.29
N PHE A 36 -12.00 2.37 -8.28
CA PHE A 36 -10.60 2.09 -8.02
C PHE A 36 -9.91 3.23 -7.27
N LEU A 37 -10.13 4.48 -7.68
CA LEU A 37 -9.60 5.67 -6.99
C LEU A 37 -10.12 5.77 -5.56
N PHE A 38 -11.41 5.49 -5.34
CA PHE A 38 -11.97 5.39 -4.00
C PHE A 38 -11.24 4.35 -3.16
N ARG A 39 -11.04 3.12 -3.68
CA ARG A 39 -10.30 2.07 -2.95
C ARG A 39 -8.83 2.43 -2.71
N LEU A 40 -8.20 3.12 -3.65
CA LEU A 40 -6.82 3.61 -3.51
C LEU A 40 -6.73 4.67 -2.41
N GLN A 41 -7.67 5.60 -2.34
CA GLN A 41 -7.74 6.60 -1.27
C GLN A 41 -7.97 5.94 0.11
N GLN A 42 -8.83 4.92 0.18
CA GLN A 42 -9.02 4.13 1.42
C GLN A 42 -7.73 3.38 1.81
N ALA A 43 -7.02 2.80 0.84
CA ALA A 43 -5.73 2.15 1.08
C ALA A 43 -4.67 3.15 1.55
N LYS A 44 -4.65 4.36 0.98
CA LYS A 44 -3.79 5.46 1.41
C LYS A 44 -3.99 5.78 2.90
N LYS A 45 -5.23 6.06 3.29
CA LYS A 45 -5.59 6.38 4.68
C LYS A 45 -5.29 5.22 5.63
N ARG A 46 -5.65 4.01 5.24
CA ARG A 46 -5.49 2.80 6.06
C ARG A 46 -4.03 2.42 6.29
N PHE A 47 -3.20 2.47 5.26
CA PHE A 47 -1.83 1.98 5.31
C PHE A 47 -0.79 3.08 5.46
N LYS A 48 -1.23 4.35 5.53
CA LYS A 48 -0.37 5.53 5.65
C LYS A 48 0.76 5.55 4.62
N LEU A 49 0.47 5.09 3.40
CA LEU A 49 1.39 5.19 2.27
C LEU A 49 1.36 6.60 1.70
N ILE A 50 2.42 6.97 1.00
CA ILE A 50 2.49 8.19 0.20
C ILE A 50 2.32 7.79 -1.27
N LEU A 51 1.39 8.47 -1.96
CA LEU A 51 1.19 8.27 -3.39
C LEU A 51 1.64 9.54 -4.13
N TYR A 52 2.68 9.43 -4.95
CA TYR A 52 3.24 10.57 -5.68
C TYR A 52 2.63 10.75 -7.07
N ALA A 53 2.26 9.66 -7.73
CA ALA A 53 1.62 9.72 -9.04
C ALA A 53 0.82 8.46 -9.34
N TYR A 54 -0.18 8.60 -10.21
CA TYR A 54 -0.90 7.46 -10.78
C TYR A 54 -1.34 7.73 -12.22
N ALA A 55 -1.50 6.64 -12.98
CA ALA A 55 -2.21 6.65 -14.26
C ALA A 55 -2.98 5.34 -14.42
N LEU A 56 -4.30 5.43 -14.51
CA LEU A 56 -5.19 4.32 -14.79
C LEU A 56 -5.46 4.28 -16.29
N MET A 57 -5.17 3.15 -16.93
CA MET A 57 -5.40 2.90 -18.35
C MET A 57 -6.36 1.72 -18.51
N PRO A 58 -7.10 1.59 -19.62
CA PRO A 58 -8.19 0.61 -19.74
C PRO A 58 -7.84 -0.82 -19.31
N ASN A 59 -6.63 -1.31 -19.61
CA ASN A 59 -6.18 -2.66 -19.29
C ASN A 59 -5.08 -2.76 -18.22
N HIS A 60 -4.58 -1.66 -17.67
CA HIS A 60 -3.55 -1.68 -16.63
C HIS A 60 -3.47 -0.35 -15.87
N PHE A 61 -2.79 -0.34 -14.73
CA PHE A 61 -2.52 0.90 -14.00
C PHE A 61 -1.05 1.00 -13.61
N HIS A 62 -0.60 2.23 -13.39
CA HIS A 62 0.68 2.58 -12.80
C HIS A 62 0.47 3.39 -11.52
N LEU A 63 1.20 3.07 -10.46
CA LEU A 63 1.22 3.81 -9.20
C LEU A 63 2.69 4.07 -8.80
N LEU A 64 2.97 5.25 -8.24
CA LEU A 64 4.24 5.57 -7.60
C LEU A 64 4.01 5.70 -6.10
N ILE A 65 4.33 4.64 -5.38
CA ILE A 65 4.00 4.48 -3.96
C ILE A 65 5.28 4.47 -3.15
N GLU A 66 5.33 5.28 -2.11
CA GLU A 66 6.27 5.10 -1.02
C GLU A 66 5.56 4.47 0.16
N THR A 67 6.09 3.35 0.63
CA THR A 67 5.50 2.59 1.72
C THR A 67 5.96 3.14 3.06
N GLY A 68 5.03 3.26 4.02
CA GLY A 68 5.40 3.40 5.43
C GLY A 68 5.80 2.05 6.02
N GLU A 69 5.38 1.80 7.26
CA GLU A 69 5.65 0.53 7.97
C GLU A 69 4.99 -0.71 7.31
N ILE A 70 3.92 -0.50 6.54
CA ILE A 70 3.18 -1.61 5.94
C ILE A 70 3.79 -1.97 4.58
N PRO A 71 4.19 -3.23 4.36
CA PRO A 71 4.81 -3.64 3.11
C PRO A 71 3.86 -3.51 1.92
N LEU A 72 4.44 -3.23 0.75
CA LEU A 72 3.72 -3.07 -0.51
C LEU A 72 2.84 -4.28 -0.82
N SER A 73 3.30 -5.50 -0.51
CA SER A 73 2.55 -6.74 -0.66
C SER A 73 1.18 -6.73 0.01
N LYS A 74 1.06 -6.19 1.21
CA LYS A 74 -0.21 -6.09 1.95
C LYS A 74 -1.12 -5.03 1.37
N ILE A 75 -0.56 -3.87 1.00
CA ILE A 75 -1.27 -2.77 0.36
C ILE A 75 -1.91 -3.25 -0.94
N MET A 76 -1.10 -3.84 -1.82
CA MET A 76 -1.55 -4.29 -3.14
C MET A 76 -2.48 -5.49 -3.07
N GLN A 77 -2.28 -6.40 -2.11
CA GLN A 77 -3.23 -7.48 -1.84
C GLN A 77 -4.62 -6.91 -1.51
N SER A 78 -4.69 -5.93 -0.60
CA SER A 78 -5.95 -5.29 -0.23
C SER A 78 -6.59 -4.59 -1.43
N LEU A 79 -5.83 -3.75 -2.14
CA LEU A 79 -6.34 -2.94 -3.25
C LEU A 79 -6.86 -3.83 -4.40
N GLN A 80 -6.06 -4.79 -4.87
CA GLN A 80 -6.43 -5.63 -6.01
C GLN A 80 -7.56 -6.60 -5.67
N LEU A 81 -7.59 -7.13 -4.44
CA LEU A 81 -8.64 -8.04 -4.03
C LEU A 81 -10.00 -7.33 -3.99
N ASN A 82 -10.08 -6.17 -3.32
CA ASN A 82 -11.31 -5.39 -3.23
C ASN A 82 -11.81 -4.97 -4.62
N TYR A 83 -10.91 -4.53 -5.49
CA TYR A 83 -11.27 -4.14 -6.85
C TYR A 83 -11.74 -5.33 -7.70
N THR A 84 -11.05 -6.47 -7.62
CA THR A 84 -11.43 -7.69 -8.35
C THR A 84 -12.82 -8.17 -7.93
N GLN A 85 -13.13 -8.13 -6.63
CA GLN A 85 -14.46 -8.51 -6.12
C GLN A 85 -15.56 -7.59 -6.66
N TYR A 86 -15.32 -6.27 -6.63
CA TYR A 86 -16.23 -5.29 -7.23
C TYR A 86 -16.46 -5.57 -8.71
N PHE A 87 -15.39 -5.70 -9.49
CA PHE A 87 -15.45 -5.90 -10.93
C PHE A 87 -16.18 -7.21 -11.28
N ASN A 88 -15.85 -8.31 -10.59
CA ASN A 88 -16.47 -9.61 -10.82
C ASN A 88 -17.97 -9.59 -10.49
N ARG A 89 -18.36 -8.98 -9.36
CA ARG A 89 -19.78 -8.83 -8.99
C ARG A 89 -20.55 -8.01 -10.03
N LYS A 90 -20.00 -6.85 -10.42
CA LYS A 90 -20.61 -5.96 -11.42
C LYS A 90 -20.82 -6.68 -12.77
N ASN A 91 -19.82 -7.44 -13.21
CA ASN A 91 -19.82 -8.09 -14.52
C ASN A 91 -20.37 -9.52 -14.49
N LYS A 92 -20.89 -10.01 -13.35
CA LYS A 92 -21.32 -11.41 -13.16
C LYS A 92 -20.26 -12.44 -13.58
N ARG A 93 -18.99 -12.15 -13.26
CA ARG A 93 -17.83 -12.99 -13.60
C ARG A 93 -17.26 -13.68 -12.36
N VAL A 94 -16.53 -14.76 -12.60
CA VAL A 94 -15.70 -15.46 -11.61
C VAL A 94 -14.26 -15.56 -12.12
N GLY A 95 -13.32 -15.81 -11.21
CA GLY A 95 -11.90 -15.98 -11.54
C GLY A 95 -11.05 -14.70 -11.46
N HIS A 96 -9.85 -14.77 -12.04
CA HIS A 96 -8.83 -13.73 -11.93
C HIS A 96 -9.07 -12.56 -12.89
N LEU A 97 -9.05 -11.33 -12.35
CA LEU A 97 -9.08 -10.11 -13.16
C LEU A 97 -7.69 -9.75 -13.72
N PHE A 98 -6.66 -9.83 -12.88
CA PHE A 98 -5.27 -9.48 -13.21
C PHE A 98 -4.48 -10.69 -13.72
N GLN A 99 -3.45 -10.46 -14.55
CA GLN A 99 -2.57 -11.49 -15.14
C GLN A 99 -1.67 -12.22 -14.11
N GLY A 100 -1.86 -11.97 -12.82
CA GLY A 100 -1.07 -12.48 -11.72
C GLY A 100 -0.69 -11.38 -10.75
N ARG A 101 0.49 -11.51 -10.13
CA ARG A 101 1.02 -10.49 -9.21
C ARG A 101 1.38 -9.21 -9.98
N TYR A 102 1.18 -8.06 -9.34
CA TYR A 102 1.72 -6.79 -9.82
C TYR A 102 3.26 -6.83 -9.95
N LYS A 103 3.79 -6.08 -10.91
CA LYS A 103 5.20 -5.71 -11.00
C LYS A 103 5.45 -4.57 -9.99
N ALA A 104 6.55 -4.66 -9.26
CA ALA A 104 7.04 -3.60 -8.40
C ALA A 104 8.52 -3.42 -8.68
N ILE A 105 8.90 -2.22 -9.10
CA ILE A 105 10.28 -1.81 -9.32
C ILE A 105 10.61 -0.90 -8.14
N LEU A 106 11.57 -1.30 -7.31
CA LEU A 106 12.13 -0.45 -6.24
C LEU A 106 12.92 0.68 -6.90
N CYS A 107 12.70 1.91 -6.46
CA CYS A 107 13.30 3.09 -7.07
C CYS A 107 14.10 3.90 -6.04
N GLN A 108 15.29 4.35 -6.40
CA GLN A 108 16.03 5.34 -5.62
C GLN A 108 15.32 6.69 -5.72
N LYS A 109 14.75 7.15 -4.62
CA LYS A 109 13.80 8.27 -4.59
C LYS A 109 14.44 9.57 -5.07
N GLU A 110 15.61 9.88 -4.55
CA GLU A 110 16.34 11.13 -4.75
C GLU A 110 16.69 11.33 -6.23
N SER A 111 17.10 10.25 -6.92
CA SER A 111 17.51 10.31 -8.32
C SER A 111 16.33 10.18 -9.29
N TYR A 112 15.27 9.44 -8.96
CA TYR A 112 14.24 9.04 -9.93
C TYR A 112 12.83 9.56 -9.69
N LEU A 113 12.50 10.12 -8.51
CA LEU A 113 11.12 10.51 -8.18
C LEU A 113 10.51 11.46 -9.23
N LYS A 114 11.22 12.55 -9.54
CA LYS A 114 10.77 13.59 -10.48
C LYS A 114 10.47 13.00 -11.87
N GLU A 115 11.38 12.17 -12.35
CA GLU A 115 11.28 11.53 -13.66
C GLU A 115 10.19 10.45 -13.73
N LEU A 116 10.00 9.67 -12.66
CA LEU A 116 8.94 8.67 -12.58
C LEU A 116 7.54 9.30 -12.54
N VAL A 117 7.39 10.44 -11.85
CA VAL A 117 6.14 11.21 -11.87
C VAL A 117 5.81 11.60 -13.32
N ARG A 118 6.78 12.17 -14.05
CA ARG A 118 6.64 12.51 -15.47
C ARG A 118 6.30 11.30 -16.33
N TYR A 119 7.05 10.21 -16.16
CA TYR A 119 6.82 8.98 -16.88
C TYR A 119 5.37 8.50 -16.72
N ILE A 120 4.89 8.39 -15.49
CA ILE A 120 3.55 7.87 -15.17
C ILE A 120 2.47 8.78 -15.73
N ILE A 121 2.56 10.08 -15.50
CA ILE A 121 1.57 11.05 -15.98
C ILE A 121 1.46 11.07 -17.50
N LEU A 122 2.57 10.86 -18.21
CA LEU A 122 2.59 10.83 -19.67
C LEU A 122 2.11 9.50 -20.29
N ASN A 123 1.88 8.45 -19.49
CA ASN A 123 1.46 7.14 -20.02
C ASN A 123 0.18 7.20 -20.88
N PRO A 124 -0.91 7.88 -20.47
CA PRO A 124 -2.12 7.98 -21.28
C PRO A 124 -1.88 8.64 -22.65
N ILE A 125 -1.02 9.65 -22.71
CA ILE A 125 -0.64 10.32 -23.96
C ILE A 125 0.17 9.38 -24.86
N ARG A 126 1.18 8.72 -24.28
CA ARG A 126 2.04 7.76 -24.99
C ARG A 126 1.27 6.54 -25.49
N ALA A 127 0.20 6.16 -24.81
CA ALA A 127 -0.71 5.09 -25.22
C ALA A 127 -1.78 5.55 -26.23
N GLY A 128 -1.80 6.81 -26.64
CA GLY A 128 -2.78 7.36 -27.57
C GLY A 128 -4.20 7.48 -27.00
N LEU A 129 -4.35 7.44 -25.67
CA LEU A 129 -5.66 7.53 -25.00
C LEU A 129 -6.19 8.96 -24.90
N ALA A 130 -5.30 9.95 -25.00
CA ALA A 130 -5.62 11.37 -24.97
C ALA A 130 -4.55 12.18 -25.72
N ARG A 131 -4.92 13.35 -26.25
CA ARG A 131 -3.96 14.28 -26.89
C ARG A 131 -3.41 15.28 -25.88
N ARG A 132 -4.25 15.70 -24.92
CA ARG A 132 -3.89 16.59 -23.82
C ARG A 132 -4.02 15.87 -22.49
N LEU A 133 -3.15 16.20 -21.54
CA LEU A 133 -3.18 15.59 -20.19
C LEU A 133 -4.48 15.89 -19.44
N THR A 134 -5.09 17.04 -19.74
CA THR A 134 -6.37 17.46 -19.18
C THR A 134 -7.56 16.65 -19.71
N GLU A 135 -7.40 15.91 -20.81
CA GLU A 135 -8.45 15.04 -21.37
C GLU A 135 -8.49 13.65 -20.71
N TRP A 136 -7.50 13.32 -19.87
CA TRP A 136 -7.44 12.03 -19.18
C TRP A 136 -7.57 12.21 -17.65
N PRO A 137 -8.80 12.25 -17.10
CA PRO A 137 -9.05 12.52 -15.69
C PRO A 137 -8.65 11.36 -14.75
N TRP A 138 -8.24 10.23 -15.34
CA TRP A 138 -7.82 9.02 -14.63
C TRP A 138 -6.30 8.96 -14.40
N SER A 139 -5.67 10.13 -14.29
CA SER A 139 -4.27 10.30 -13.88
C SER A 139 -4.15 11.33 -12.76
N SER A 140 -3.02 11.33 -12.06
CA SER A 140 -2.75 12.31 -11.01
C SER A 140 -2.53 13.73 -11.52
N TYR A 141 -2.41 13.96 -12.84
CA TYR A 141 -2.03 15.26 -13.39
C TYR A 141 -2.93 16.39 -12.92
N LEU A 142 -4.25 16.25 -13.10
CA LEU A 142 -5.24 17.29 -12.75
C LEU A 142 -5.20 17.65 -11.27
N GLU A 143 -4.97 16.65 -10.42
CA GLU A 143 -4.85 16.84 -8.98
C GLU A 143 -3.55 17.57 -8.62
N THR A 144 -2.44 17.24 -9.28
CA THR A 144 -1.14 17.90 -9.05
C THR A 144 -1.12 19.38 -9.50
N ILE A 145 -2.02 19.78 -10.40
CA ILE A 145 -2.12 21.17 -10.89
C ILE A 145 -3.36 21.91 -10.37
N ASP A 146 -3.95 21.42 -9.28
CA ASP A 146 -5.10 22.03 -8.58
C ASP A 146 -6.39 22.16 -9.42
N LEU A 147 -6.51 21.39 -10.50
CA LEU A 147 -7.74 21.33 -11.30
C LEU A 147 -8.69 20.23 -10.83
N LYS A 148 -8.29 19.43 -9.83
CA LYS A 148 -9.10 18.38 -9.23
C LYS A 148 -8.79 18.26 -7.75
N ASP A 149 -9.79 18.48 -6.90
CA ASP A 149 -9.69 18.24 -5.46
C ASP A 149 -10.08 16.79 -5.13
N ALA A 150 -9.09 15.95 -4.84
CA ALA A 150 -9.30 14.54 -4.54
C ALA A 150 -8.48 14.01 -3.35
N GLU A 151 -7.44 14.75 -2.92
CA GLU A 151 -6.53 14.41 -1.83
C GLU A 151 -5.95 12.97 -1.85
N ILE A 152 -5.85 12.36 -3.03
CA ILE A 152 -5.29 11.02 -3.24
C ILE A 152 -3.77 11.11 -3.36
N VAL A 153 -3.23 12.15 -3.98
CA VAL A 153 -1.80 12.35 -4.24
C VAL A 153 -1.17 13.24 -3.18
N SER A 154 0.10 13.05 -2.88
CA SER A 154 0.89 13.97 -2.06
C SER A 154 1.39 15.13 -2.93
N THR A 155 0.48 16.03 -3.31
CA THR A 155 0.76 17.11 -4.26
C THR A 155 1.85 18.05 -3.75
N ASN A 156 1.84 18.36 -2.45
CA ASN A 156 2.89 19.19 -1.82
C ASN A 156 4.29 18.61 -1.98
N ASP A 157 4.46 17.30 -1.77
CA ASP A 157 5.77 16.66 -1.93
C ASP A 157 6.23 16.68 -3.40
N VAL A 158 5.30 16.44 -4.33
CA VAL A 158 5.59 16.46 -5.77
C VAL A 158 5.95 17.86 -6.24
N LEU A 159 5.14 18.86 -5.87
CA LEU A 159 5.36 20.26 -6.24
C LEU A 159 6.60 20.85 -5.56
N GLY A 160 6.95 20.37 -4.36
CA GLY A 160 8.18 20.74 -3.66
C GLY A 160 9.46 20.47 -4.48
N LEU A 161 9.43 19.48 -5.38
CA LEU A 161 10.53 19.21 -6.34
C LEU A 161 10.72 20.31 -7.40
N PHE A 162 9.80 21.26 -7.49
CA PHE A 162 9.75 22.33 -8.50
C PHE A 162 9.83 23.74 -7.90
N GLY A 163 9.91 23.85 -6.57
CA GLY A 163 10.11 25.10 -5.85
C GLY A 163 9.20 25.26 -4.63
N SER A 164 9.53 26.23 -3.78
CA SER A 164 8.79 26.50 -2.53
C SER A 164 7.52 27.33 -2.71
N ARG A 165 7.43 28.12 -3.79
CA ARG A 165 6.26 28.95 -4.08
C ARG A 165 5.27 28.18 -4.94
N HIS A 166 4.11 27.84 -4.36
CA HIS A 166 3.09 26.99 -4.97
C HIS A 166 2.78 27.29 -6.45
N LYS A 167 2.38 28.52 -6.78
CA LYS A 167 2.06 28.90 -8.18
C LYS A 167 3.24 28.71 -9.14
N ALA A 168 4.46 29.02 -8.70
CA ALA A 168 5.66 28.84 -9.52
C ALA A 168 6.02 27.35 -9.67
N ALA A 169 5.82 26.56 -8.61
CA ALA A 169 6.02 25.11 -8.63
C ALA A 169 5.04 24.43 -9.60
N VAL A 170 3.75 24.79 -9.59
CA VAL A 170 2.75 24.29 -10.54
C VAL A 170 3.15 24.60 -11.98
N PHE A 171 3.56 25.85 -12.26
CA PHE A 171 4.02 26.23 -13.60
C PHE A 171 5.25 25.42 -14.06
N SER A 172 6.26 25.32 -13.19
CA SER A 172 7.48 24.55 -13.45
C SER A 172 7.20 23.06 -13.64
N PHE A 173 6.28 22.49 -12.86
CA PHE A 173 5.79 21.13 -13.01
C PHE A 173 5.12 20.94 -14.37
N GLN A 174 4.17 21.81 -14.75
CA GLN A 174 3.49 21.73 -16.05
C GLN A 174 4.48 21.80 -17.21
N LYS A 175 5.46 22.71 -17.14
CA LYS A 175 6.53 22.83 -18.15
C LYS A 175 7.32 21.52 -18.25
N PHE A 176 7.82 21.01 -17.12
CA PHE A 176 8.59 19.77 -17.06
C PHE A 176 7.85 18.55 -17.62
N ILE A 177 6.56 18.40 -17.30
CA ILE A 177 5.74 17.32 -17.84
C ILE A 177 5.56 17.48 -19.35
N ASN A 178 5.30 18.70 -19.84
CA ASN A 178 5.11 18.97 -21.26
C ASN A 178 6.38 18.75 -22.08
N ASP A 179 7.55 19.12 -21.56
CA ASP A 179 8.85 18.89 -22.22
C ASP A 179 9.08 17.39 -22.45
N GLY A 180 8.64 16.55 -21.51
CA GLY A 180 8.71 15.09 -21.64
C GLY A 180 7.76 14.46 -22.66
N LYS A 181 6.81 15.21 -23.26
CA LYS A 181 5.90 14.67 -24.30
C LYS A 181 6.66 14.31 -25.58
N ARG A 182 7.72 15.05 -25.89
CA ARG A 182 8.55 14.84 -27.09
C ARG A 182 9.56 13.70 -26.88
N GLU A 183 9.90 13.43 -25.63
CA GLU A 183 10.69 12.27 -25.26
C GLU A 183 9.81 11.02 -25.45
N GLY A 184 10.11 10.24 -26.50
CA GLY A 184 9.44 8.98 -26.80
C GLY A 184 9.53 7.98 -25.63
N HIS A 185 9.04 6.75 -25.85
CA HIS A 185 9.09 5.73 -24.81
C HIS A 185 10.55 5.39 -24.46
N LYS A 186 11.10 5.98 -23.37
CA LYS A 186 12.43 5.67 -22.85
C LYS A 186 12.47 4.21 -22.43
N LYS A 187 13.08 3.36 -23.29
CA LYS A 187 13.25 1.92 -23.03
C LYS A 187 14.08 1.67 -21.77
N GLU A 188 14.97 2.60 -21.41
CA GLU A 188 15.85 2.55 -20.24
C GLU A 188 15.12 2.26 -18.91
N TYR A 189 13.89 2.73 -18.68
CA TYR A 189 13.10 2.35 -17.49
C TYR A 189 12.70 0.87 -17.43
N TYR A 190 12.79 0.17 -18.56
CA TYR A 190 12.46 -1.25 -18.72
C TYR A 190 13.70 -2.13 -18.95
N THR A 191 14.85 -1.54 -19.28
CA THR A 191 16.12 -2.23 -19.51
C THR A 191 16.94 -2.28 -18.21
N LEU A 192 16.47 -3.03 -17.22
CA LEU A 192 17.16 -3.19 -15.94
C LEU A 192 18.03 -4.47 -15.95
N LYS A 193 19.28 -4.40 -15.44
CA LYS A 193 20.15 -5.57 -15.19
C LYS A 193 19.44 -6.61 -14.28
N ASP A 194 18.67 -6.13 -13.29
CA ASP A 194 17.68 -6.88 -12.51
C ASP A 194 16.34 -6.13 -12.59
N GLN A 195 15.32 -6.72 -13.22
CA GLN A 195 14.01 -6.12 -13.54
C GLN A 195 13.19 -5.55 -12.36
N ARG A 196 13.79 -5.47 -11.16
CA ARG A 196 13.21 -5.13 -9.87
C ARG A 196 13.79 -3.87 -9.22
N ILE A 197 14.94 -3.34 -9.66
CA ILE A 197 15.59 -2.16 -9.03
C ILE A 197 15.90 -1.13 -10.11
N LEU A 198 15.54 0.13 -9.86
CA LEU A 198 15.88 1.30 -10.66
C LEU A 198 16.63 2.30 -9.76
N GLY A 199 17.95 2.36 -9.92
CA GLY A 199 18.85 3.17 -9.11
C GLY A 199 20.24 3.19 -9.70
N GLU A 200 21.12 4.00 -9.11
CA GLU A 200 22.56 3.98 -9.40
C GLU A 200 23.17 2.62 -9.01
N GLU A 201 24.35 2.30 -9.55
CA GLU A 201 24.97 0.98 -9.36
C GLU A 201 25.23 0.68 -7.88
N GLU A 202 25.75 1.66 -7.13
CA GLU A 202 25.95 1.56 -5.67
C GLU A 202 24.65 1.28 -4.91
N PHE A 203 23.54 1.94 -5.28
CA PHE A 203 22.23 1.69 -4.67
C PHE A 203 21.73 0.28 -4.96
N ALA A 204 21.88 -0.19 -6.20
CA ALA A 204 21.46 -1.53 -6.58
C ALA A 204 22.30 -2.60 -5.86
N GLU A 205 23.60 -2.40 -5.76
CA GLU A 205 24.53 -3.29 -5.05
C GLU A 205 24.24 -3.32 -3.54
N ASP A 206 24.07 -2.16 -2.90
CA ASP A 206 23.73 -2.07 -1.47
C ASP A 206 22.41 -2.77 -1.17
N ILE A 207 21.38 -2.53 -1.99
CA ILE A 207 20.09 -3.21 -1.84
C ILE A 207 20.23 -4.72 -2.06
N ILE A 208 20.99 -5.18 -3.06
CA ILE A 208 21.17 -6.62 -3.31
C ILE A 208 21.91 -7.27 -2.14
N LYS A 209 23.02 -6.68 -1.69
CA LYS A 209 23.83 -7.15 -0.57
C LYS A 209 23.03 -7.17 0.74
N ASN A 210 22.24 -6.12 1.00
CA ASN A 210 21.38 -6.02 2.17
C ASN A 210 20.07 -6.82 2.02
N SER A 211 19.72 -7.30 0.83
CA SER A 211 18.58 -8.19 0.60
C SER A 211 18.92 -9.67 0.77
N GLU A 212 20.22 -10.02 0.78
CA GLU A 212 20.71 -11.35 1.18
C GLU A 212 20.76 -11.48 2.71
N ASN A 213 20.89 -10.37 3.43
CA ASN A 213 20.46 -10.29 4.81
C ASN A 213 18.93 -10.21 4.81
N ASP A 214 18.26 -11.33 5.07
CA ASP A 214 16.81 -11.31 5.30
C ASP A 214 16.52 -10.24 6.37
N PHE A 215 15.86 -9.14 5.97
CA PHE A 215 15.13 -8.32 6.92
C PHE A 215 13.96 -9.18 7.39
N GLU A 216 14.21 -10.07 8.35
CA GLU A 216 13.13 -10.63 9.14
C GLU A 216 12.57 -9.50 9.98
N TYR A 217 11.51 -8.87 9.47
CA TYR A 217 10.56 -8.20 10.33
C TYR A 217 10.15 -9.21 11.39
N ARG A 218 10.58 -9.01 12.64
CA ARG A 218 10.10 -9.80 13.76
C ARG A 218 8.58 -9.68 13.76
N LYS A 219 7.90 -10.73 13.29
CA LYS A 219 6.44 -10.77 13.32
C LYS A 219 6.06 -10.80 14.78
N ILE A 220 5.39 -9.75 15.23
CA ILE A 220 4.78 -9.73 16.55
C ILE A 220 3.90 -10.98 16.70
N SER A 221 4.19 -11.76 17.73
CA SER A 221 3.44 -12.96 18.04
C SER A 221 2.06 -12.61 18.57
N PHE A 222 1.13 -13.56 18.49
CA PHE A 222 -0.21 -13.36 19.05
C PHE A 222 -0.15 -13.01 20.54
N ARG A 223 0.77 -13.64 21.29
CA ARG A 223 1.00 -13.38 22.72
C ARG A 223 1.40 -11.93 22.96
N GLU A 224 2.37 -11.42 22.22
CA GLU A 224 2.81 -10.03 22.33
C GLU A 224 1.68 -9.04 22.00
N VAL A 225 0.83 -9.35 21.02
CA VAL A 225 -0.36 -8.51 20.75
C VAL A 225 -1.30 -8.49 21.96
N VAL A 226 -1.54 -9.64 22.60
CA VAL A 226 -2.40 -9.72 23.79
C VAL A 226 -1.76 -8.96 24.96
N ASP A 227 -0.45 -9.08 25.16
CA ASP A 227 0.29 -8.38 26.21
C ASP A 227 0.21 -6.85 26.05
N ILE A 228 0.40 -6.35 24.82
CA ILE A 228 0.27 -4.92 24.52
C ILE A 228 -1.17 -4.46 24.77
N VAL A 229 -2.18 -5.21 24.32
CA VAL A 229 -3.59 -4.86 24.55
C VAL A 229 -3.91 -4.88 26.04
N ALA A 230 -3.46 -5.89 26.79
CA ALA A 230 -3.68 -5.99 28.23
C ALA A 230 -3.07 -4.80 28.96
N LYS A 231 -1.82 -4.46 28.66
CA LYS A 231 -1.11 -3.31 29.23
C LYS A 231 -1.82 -1.99 28.94
N GLN A 232 -2.23 -1.75 27.70
CA GLN A 232 -2.81 -0.48 27.27
C GLN A 232 -4.28 -0.30 27.67
N THR A 233 -5.00 -1.40 27.93
CA THR A 233 -6.42 -1.36 28.31
C THR A 233 -6.68 -1.61 29.79
N GLY A 234 -5.69 -2.11 30.53
CA GLY A 234 -5.84 -2.59 31.91
C GLY A 234 -6.66 -3.88 32.03
N ILE A 235 -7.06 -4.51 30.91
CA ILE A 235 -7.80 -5.77 30.91
C ILE A 235 -6.82 -6.91 31.14
N ALA A 236 -7.09 -7.78 32.11
CA ALA A 236 -6.19 -8.87 32.44
C ALA A 236 -6.03 -9.85 31.26
N TYR A 237 -4.81 -10.33 31.03
CA TYR A 237 -4.49 -11.29 29.97
C TYR A 237 -5.43 -12.51 29.97
N SER A 238 -5.73 -13.05 31.16
CA SER A 238 -6.66 -14.17 31.36
C SER A 238 -8.09 -13.86 30.90
N GLN A 239 -8.57 -12.63 31.12
CA GLN A 239 -9.89 -12.19 30.68
C GLN A 239 -9.97 -12.09 29.15
N ILE A 240 -8.92 -11.58 28.52
CA ILE A 240 -8.82 -11.50 27.06
C ILE A 240 -8.88 -12.90 26.44
N LEU A 241 -8.12 -13.86 26.97
CA LEU A 241 -8.12 -15.23 26.43
C LEU A 241 -9.29 -16.10 26.88
N SER A 242 -10.09 -15.64 27.84
CA SER A 242 -11.25 -16.37 28.35
C SER A 242 -12.26 -16.69 27.25
N THR A 243 -12.94 -17.84 27.38
CA THR A 243 -14.06 -18.21 26.51
C THR A 243 -15.37 -17.56 26.94
N THR A 244 -15.45 -17.03 28.18
CA THR A 244 -16.64 -16.40 28.77
C THR A 244 -17.00 -15.11 28.03
N ASN A 245 -18.26 -14.70 28.11
CA ASN A 245 -18.74 -13.46 27.49
C ASN A 245 -18.72 -12.27 28.47
N GLU A 246 -17.81 -12.28 29.45
CA GLU A 246 -17.62 -11.15 30.35
C GLU A 246 -17.24 -9.88 29.59
N ARG A 247 -17.74 -8.73 30.05
CA ARG A 247 -17.68 -7.45 29.31
C ARG A 247 -16.24 -7.06 28.93
N ASN A 248 -15.31 -7.12 29.88
CA ASN A 248 -13.91 -6.78 29.66
C ASN A 248 -13.21 -7.78 28.74
N GLY A 249 -13.44 -9.09 28.93
CA GLY A 249 -12.91 -10.13 28.05
C GLY A 249 -13.37 -9.96 26.60
N VAL A 250 -14.66 -9.69 26.36
CA VAL A 250 -15.18 -9.43 25.00
C VAL A 250 -14.53 -8.20 24.39
N LYS A 251 -14.39 -7.10 25.15
CA LYS A 251 -13.75 -5.86 24.68
C LYS A 251 -12.28 -6.11 24.29
N GLY A 252 -11.52 -6.77 25.15
CA GLY A 252 -10.12 -7.13 24.88
C GLY A 252 -9.97 -8.03 23.65
N ARG A 253 -10.84 -9.05 23.50
CA ARG A 253 -10.84 -9.92 22.31
C ARG A 253 -11.16 -9.18 21.03
N CYS A 254 -12.09 -8.22 21.06
CA CYS A 254 -12.41 -7.39 19.90
C CYS A 254 -11.17 -6.61 19.45
N MET A 255 -10.46 -5.98 20.39
CA MET A 255 -9.24 -5.23 20.10
C MET A 255 -8.13 -6.13 19.57
N VAL A 256 -7.82 -7.25 20.22
CA VAL A 256 -6.80 -8.20 19.74
C VAL A 256 -7.17 -8.75 18.36
N ALA A 257 -8.42 -9.16 18.13
CA ALA A 257 -8.85 -9.67 16.83
C ALA A 257 -8.70 -8.63 15.71
N TYR A 258 -9.07 -7.37 16.00
CA TYR A 258 -8.88 -6.25 15.08
C TYR A 258 -7.40 -6.02 14.78
N ILE A 259 -6.57 -5.89 15.82
CA ILE A 259 -5.14 -5.62 15.69
C ILE A 259 -4.43 -6.75 14.95
N CYS A 260 -4.66 -8.00 15.34
CA CYS A 260 -4.07 -9.16 14.67
C CYS A 260 -4.38 -9.17 13.17
N ARG A 261 -5.58 -8.75 12.75
CA ARG A 261 -6.01 -8.81 11.35
C ARG A 261 -5.63 -7.58 10.54
N ASN A 262 -5.84 -6.40 11.11
CA ASN A 262 -5.74 -5.15 10.38
C ASN A 262 -4.35 -4.52 10.49
N ILE A 263 -3.58 -4.86 11.54
CA ILE A 263 -2.25 -4.32 11.81
C ILE A 263 -1.21 -5.43 11.69
N ALA A 264 -1.31 -6.48 12.53
CA ALA A 264 -0.25 -7.48 12.63
C ALA A 264 -0.27 -8.57 11.53
N GLY A 265 -1.26 -8.53 10.63
CA GLY A 265 -1.27 -9.32 9.40
C GLY A 265 -1.56 -10.82 9.53
N PHE A 266 -2.05 -11.29 10.69
CA PHE A 266 -2.51 -12.66 10.92
C PHE A 266 -3.69 -13.03 10.01
N LYS A 267 -3.91 -14.31 9.73
CA LYS A 267 -5.14 -14.81 9.09
C LYS A 267 -6.26 -14.96 10.11
N ALA A 268 -7.51 -14.73 9.72
CA ALA A 268 -8.66 -14.90 10.62
C ALA A 268 -8.78 -16.33 11.19
N LYS A 269 -8.36 -17.33 10.40
CA LYS A 269 -8.26 -18.73 10.84
C LYS A 269 -7.18 -18.93 11.92
N GLU A 270 -6.04 -18.22 11.83
CA GLU A 270 -4.96 -18.29 12.83
C GLU A 270 -5.41 -17.66 14.14
N VAL A 271 -6.02 -16.46 14.08
CA VAL A 271 -6.61 -15.79 15.25
C VAL A 271 -7.71 -16.65 15.88
N GLY A 272 -8.54 -17.30 15.07
CA GLY A 272 -9.59 -18.22 15.54
C GLY A 272 -9.05 -19.38 16.35
N ARG A 273 -7.96 -20.01 15.90
CA ARG A 273 -7.29 -21.08 16.65
C ARG A 273 -6.80 -20.60 18.01
N GLN A 274 -6.19 -19.41 18.07
CA GLN A 274 -5.67 -18.84 19.31
C GLN A 274 -6.78 -18.57 20.34
N PHE A 275 -7.93 -18.07 19.90
CA PHE A 275 -9.11 -17.86 20.75
C PHE A 275 -10.01 -19.08 20.93
N ARG A 276 -9.66 -20.24 20.35
CA ARG A 276 -10.54 -21.43 20.29
C ARG A 276 -11.95 -21.11 19.76
N ARG A 277 -12.03 -20.28 18.71
CA ARG A 277 -13.27 -19.80 18.08
C ARG A 277 -13.25 -19.95 16.57
N SER A 278 -14.44 -20.04 15.97
CA SER A 278 -14.58 -20.12 14.52
C SER A 278 -14.10 -18.85 13.81
N GLN A 279 -13.66 -18.97 12.56
CA GLN A 279 -13.32 -17.81 11.72
C GLN A 279 -14.48 -16.81 11.62
N SER A 280 -15.72 -17.29 11.54
CA SER A 280 -16.91 -16.43 11.50
C SER A 280 -17.11 -15.64 12.80
N SER A 281 -16.79 -16.21 13.95
CA SER A 281 -16.82 -15.51 15.24
C SER A 281 -15.76 -14.42 15.30
N ILE A 282 -14.55 -14.68 14.78
CA ILE A 282 -13.50 -13.67 14.69
C ILE A 282 -13.91 -12.50 13.79
N SER A 283 -14.52 -12.77 12.64
CA SER A 283 -15.06 -11.70 11.77
C SER A 283 -16.09 -10.82 12.48
N LYS A 284 -16.96 -11.39 13.32
CA LYS A 284 -17.92 -10.62 14.13
C LYS A 284 -17.23 -9.74 15.18
N LEU A 285 -16.18 -10.26 15.84
CA LEU A 285 -15.38 -9.48 16.80
C LEU A 285 -14.69 -8.28 16.14
N ILE A 286 -14.15 -8.46 14.94
CA ILE A 286 -13.50 -7.38 14.18
C ILE A 286 -14.52 -6.32 13.81
N HIS A 287 -15.68 -6.72 13.28
CA HIS A 287 -16.72 -5.77 12.91
C HIS A 287 -17.26 -4.98 14.11
N ARG A 288 -17.38 -5.66 15.26
CA ARG A 288 -17.73 -5.02 16.53
C ARG A 288 -16.66 -4.01 16.95
N ALA A 289 -15.38 -4.39 16.90
CA ALA A 289 -14.28 -3.47 17.18
C ALA A 289 -14.32 -2.25 16.27
N GLU A 290 -14.49 -2.44 14.96
CA GLU A 290 -14.62 -1.34 13.98
C GLU A 290 -15.74 -0.38 14.36
N LYS A 291 -16.91 -0.91 14.72
CA LYS A 291 -18.05 -0.11 15.17
C LYS A 291 -17.76 0.64 16.47
N ASP A 292 -17.16 -0.02 17.46
CA ASP A 292 -16.86 0.59 18.75
C ASP A 292 -15.78 1.68 18.61
N ILE A 293 -14.73 1.46 17.81
CA ILE A 293 -13.67 2.42 17.49
C ILE A 293 -14.23 3.66 16.76
N MET A 294 -15.22 3.47 15.88
CA MET A 294 -15.84 4.58 15.14
C MET A 294 -16.74 5.45 16.03
N ASN A 295 -17.24 4.93 17.15
CA ASN A 295 -18.22 5.61 18.01
C ASN A 295 -17.67 6.07 19.37
N ASP A 296 -16.44 5.67 19.76
CA ASP A 296 -15.86 5.95 21.07
C ASP A 296 -14.43 6.56 20.92
N GLY A 297 -14.33 7.88 21.13
CA GLY A 297 -13.08 8.66 21.03
C GLY A 297 -11.92 8.12 21.90
N PRO A 298 -12.15 7.84 23.19
CA PRO A 298 -11.18 7.16 24.05
C PRO A 298 -10.63 5.84 23.48
N GLN A 299 -11.48 4.98 22.90
CA GLN A 299 -11.02 3.70 22.34
C GLN A 299 -10.16 3.88 21.09
N LYS A 300 -10.48 4.88 20.26
CA LYS A 300 -9.67 5.26 19.10
C LYS A 300 -8.27 5.70 19.51
N GLN A 301 -8.15 6.42 20.63
CA GLN A 301 -6.86 6.88 21.14
C GLN A 301 -6.02 5.75 21.73
N VAL A 302 -6.63 4.86 22.52
CA VAL A 302 -5.96 3.65 23.03
C VAL A 302 -5.48 2.77 21.88
N LEU A 303 -6.30 2.61 20.83
CA LEU A 303 -5.89 1.85 19.65
C LEU A 303 -4.68 2.49 18.97
N ALA A 304 -4.67 3.82 18.75
CA ALA A 304 -3.54 4.52 18.15
C ALA A 304 -2.23 4.27 18.91
N THR A 305 -2.27 4.33 20.25
CA THR A 305 -1.12 4.00 21.11
C THR A 305 -0.66 2.55 20.92
N ILE A 306 -1.61 1.60 20.86
CA ILE A 306 -1.30 0.19 20.60
C ILE A 306 -0.69 0.02 19.19
N GLU A 307 -1.20 0.71 18.18
CA GLU A 307 -0.61 0.66 16.83
C GLU A 307 0.84 1.14 16.85
N ASP A 308 1.14 2.20 17.58
CA ASP A 308 2.49 2.76 17.67
C ASP A 308 3.45 1.85 18.45
N ASP A 309 2.99 1.20 19.53
CA ASP A 309 3.78 0.20 20.25
C ASP A 309 4.04 -1.05 19.41
N ILE A 310 3.07 -1.46 18.60
CA ILE A 310 3.23 -2.58 17.67
C ILE A 310 4.20 -2.20 16.54
N LYS A 311 4.17 -0.97 16.03
CA LYS A 311 5.15 -0.48 15.04
C LYS A 311 6.58 -0.51 15.57
N LYS A 312 6.80 -0.25 16.87
CA LYS A 312 8.14 -0.41 17.49
C LYS A 312 8.67 -1.84 17.39
N HIS A 313 7.81 -2.85 17.25
CA HIS A 313 8.19 -4.26 17.06
C HIS A 313 8.50 -4.63 15.61
N TYR A 314 8.14 -3.77 14.65
CA TYR A 314 8.46 -3.94 13.22
C TYR A 314 9.79 -3.29 12.80
N ARG A 315 10.65 -2.95 13.77
CA ARG A 315 12.00 -2.43 13.46
C ARG A 315 12.78 -3.46 12.63
N PRO A 316 13.56 -3.01 11.64
CA PRO A 316 14.51 -3.89 10.97
C PRO A 316 15.46 -4.48 12.00
N CYS A 317 15.37 -5.78 12.24
CA CYS A 317 16.41 -6.49 12.98
C CYS A 317 17.55 -6.75 12.00
N ILE A 318 18.74 -6.21 12.29
CA ILE A 318 19.96 -6.74 11.72
C ILE A 318 20.05 -8.17 12.23
N VAL A 319 19.95 -9.15 11.33
CA VAL A 319 20.34 -10.51 11.64
C VAL A 319 21.85 -10.46 11.87
N ARG A 320 22.27 -10.31 13.13
CA ARG A 320 23.61 -10.79 13.48
C ARG A 320 23.55 -12.27 13.19
N GLN A 321 24.31 -12.72 12.20
CA GLN A 321 24.68 -14.12 12.11
C GLN A 321 25.15 -14.52 13.50
N LEU A 322 24.34 -15.32 14.19
CA LEU A 322 24.84 -16.10 15.30
C LEU A 322 25.70 -17.17 14.63
N ASP A 323 26.97 -16.83 14.49
CA ASP A 323 28.02 -17.82 14.34
C ASP A 323 27.97 -18.71 15.59
N GLU A 324 27.36 -19.88 15.43
CA GLU A 324 27.69 -21.06 16.22
C GLU A 324 28.11 -22.17 15.26
N LYS A 325 29.42 -22.21 14.96
CA LYS A 325 30.28 -23.33 15.36
C LYS A 325 31.75 -22.98 15.27
#